data_AF-W4RTZ0-F1
#
_entry.id   AF-W4RTZ0-F1
#
_cell.length_a   1.000
_cell.length_b   1.000
_cell.length_c   1.000
_cell.angle_alpha   90.00
_cell.angle_beta   90.00
_cell.angle_gamma   90.00
#
_symmetry.space_group_name_H-M   'P 1'
#
loop_
_entity.id
_entity.type
_entity.pdbx_description
1 polymer ?
#
loop_
_entity_poly.entity_id
_entity_poly.type
_entity_poly.pdbx_seq_one_letter_code
_entity_poly.pdbx_strand_id
1 'polypeptide(L)'
;MEDSLKIEKMRSGDWEEVRAIYLEGIATGQATFQKEAPSWEEWDLGHNPECRIVARLDRDVVGWAALSPVSSRIVYAGVGEVSVYVSHNHSSR
;
A
#
# COMPACT_ATOMS: atom_id res chain seq x y z
N MET A 1 -10.71 -8.18 -24.94
CA MET A 1 -10.44 -8.88 -23.67
C MET A 1 -10.80 -7.89 -22.60
N GLU A 2 -11.69 -8.25 -21.67
CA GLU A 2 -12.01 -7.38 -20.53
C GLU A 2 -10.83 -7.43 -19.56
N ASP A 3 -10.23 -6.28 -19.26
CA ASP A 3 -9.23 -6.17 -18.21
C ASP A 3 -9.91 -6.57 -16.88
N SER A 4 -9.47 -7.69 -16.28
CA SER A 4 -10.05 -8.16 -15.03
C SER A 4 -9.29 -7.59 -13.84
N LEU A 5 -9.92 -6.65 -13.12
CA LEU A 5 -9.41 -6.20 -11.82
C LEU A 5 -9.65 -7.28 -10.76
N LYS A 6 -8.61 -7.60 -9.98
CA LYS A 6 -8.69 -8.54 -8.86
C LYS A 6 -8.07 -7.93 -7.61
N ILE A 7 -8.68 -8.23 -6.46
CA ILE A 7 -8.11 -7.89 -5.15
C ILE A 7 -7.52 -9.17 -4.57
N GLU A 8 -6.23 -9.13 -4.25
CA GLU A 8 -5.48 -10.30 -3.77
C GLU A 8 -4.65 -9.92 -2.53
N LYS A 9 -4.28 -10.93 -1.71
CA LYS A 9 -3.36 -10.73 -0.59
C LYS A 9 -1.99 -10.34 -1.14
N MET A 10 -1.41 -9.26 -0.59
CA MET A 10 -0.07 -8.82 -0.94
C MET A 10 0.97 -9.88 -0.55
N ARG A 11 1.95 -10.12 -1.43
CA ARG A 11 3.12 -10.97 -1.19
C ARG A 11 4.37 -10.11 -1.18
N SER A 12 5.47 -10.62 -0.59
CA SER A 12 6.76 -9.92 -0.60
C SER A 12 7.28 -9.63 -2.02
N GLY A 13 6.96 -10.49 -2.99
CA GLY A 13 7.30 -10.27 -4.40
C GLY A 13 6.60 -9.07 -5.05
N ASP A 14 5.51 -8.57 -4.47
CA ASP A 14 4.78 -7.39 -4.97
C ASP A 14 5.42 -6.07 -4.50
N TRP A 15 6.44 -6.14 -3.63
CA TRP A 15 6.99 -4.98 -2.94
C TRP A 15 7.48 -3.90 -3.89
N GLU A 16 8.20 -4.25 -4.95
CA GLU A 16 8.76 -3.25 -5.87
C GLU A 16 7.66 -2.43 -6.57
N GLU A 17 6.55 -3.06 -6.95
CA GLU A 17 5.40 -2.37 -7.55
C GLU A 17 4.64 -1.52 -6.51
N VAL A 18 4.45 -2.05 -5.30
CA VAL A 18 3.85 -1.32 -4.17
C VAL A 18 4.66 -0.08 -3.81
N ARG A 19 5.99 -0.23 -3.75
CA ARG A 19 6.94 0.85 -3.48
C ARG A 19 6.89 1.91 -4.58
N ALA A 20 6.81 1.51 -5.85
CA ALA A 20 6.69 2.45 -6.97
C ALA A 20 5.43 3.32 -6.83
N ILE A 21 4.28 2.72 -6.56
CA ILE A 21 3.01 3.44 -6.32
C ILE A 21 3.11 4.35 -5.09
N TYR A 22 3.81 3.91 -4.03
CA TYR A 22 4.00 4.74 -2.85
C TYR A 22 4.83 6.00 -3.17
N LEU A 23 5.89 5.84 -3.97
CA LEU A 23 6.73 6.95 -4.43
C LEU A 23 5.96 7.92 -5.33
N GLU A 24 5.05 7.44 -6.18
CA GLU A 24 4.12 8.30 -6.94
C GLU A 24 3.29 9.17 -5.99
N GLY A 25 2.73 8.57 -4.93
CA GLY A 25 2.00 9.30 -3.88
C GLY A 25 2.86 10.34 -3.17
N ILE A 26 4.09 9.99 -2.77
CA ILE A 26 5.05 10.92 -2.17
C ILE A 26 5.35 12.10 -3.11
N ALA A 27 5.53 11.83 -4.41
CA ALA A 27 5.82 12.86 -5.40
C ALA A 27 4.70 13.90 -5.55
N THR A 28 3.44 13.54 -5.23
CA THR A 28 2.33 14.51 -5.20
C THR A 28 2.45 15.52 -4.05
N GLY A 29 3.18 15.17 -2.98
CA GLY A 29 3.28 15.96 -1.75
C GLY A 29 1.98 16.08 -0.94
N GLN A 30 0.94 15.30 -1.29
CA GLN A 30 -0.37 15.34 -0.62
C GLN A 30 -0.71 14.02 0.11
N ALA A 31 -0.13 12.90 -0.32
CA ALA A 31 -0.54 11.58 0.17
C ALA A 31 0.09 11.18 1.52
N THR A 32 1.28 11.70 1.83
CA THR A 32 2.02 11.36 3.06
C THR A 32 3.01 12.47 3.43
N PHE A 33 3.40 12.54 4.70
CA PHE A 33 4.49 13.39 5.17
C PHE A 33 5.88 12.79 4.94
N GLN A 34 5.95 11.55 4.46
CA GLN A 34 7.21 10.90 4.12
C GLN A 34 7.83 11.51 2.87
N LYS A 35 9.16 11.63 2.86
CA LYS A 35 9.94 12.16 1.72
C LYS A 35 10.49 11.07 0.81
N GLU A 36 10.61 9.85 1.33
CA GLU A 36 11.17 8.69 0.64
C GLU A 36 10.35 7.47 1.08
N ALA A 37 10.25 6.47 0.19
CA ALA A 37 9.65 5.20 0.57
C ALA A 37 10.60 4.43 1.51
N PRO A 38 10.09 3.81 2.58
CA PRO A 38 10.90 3.02 3.51
C PRO A 38 11.51 1.79 2.83
N SER A 39 12.41 1.11 3.54
CA SER A 39 12.83 -0.25 3.16
C SER A 39 11.66 -1.24 3.25
N TRP A 40 11.81 -2.39 2.61
CA TRP A 40 10.82 -3.47 2.73
C TRP A 40 10.65 -3.89 4.19
N GLU A 41 11.75 -4.05 4.92
CA GLU A 41 11.77 -4.53 6.29
C GLU A 41 11.02 -3.57 7.23
N GLU A 42 11.25 -2.26 7.08
CA GLU A 42 10.55 -1.23 7.85
C GLU A 42 9.06 -1.19 7.52
N TRP A 43 8.71 -1.29 6.23
CA TRP A 43 7.32 -1.30 5.79
C TRP A 43 6.59 -2.55 6.28
N ASP A 44 7.23 -3.72 6.21
CA ASP A 44 6.70 -5.00 6.67
C ASP A 44 6.51 -5.01 8.20
N LEU A 45 7.46 -4.47 8.97
CA LEU A 45 7.29 -4.36 10.43
C LEU A 45 6.20 -3.36 10.83
N GLY A 46 5.98 -2.32 10.01
CA GLY A 46 5.02 -1.25 10.27
C GLY A 46 3.55 -1.56 9.96
N HIS A 47 3.27 -2.65 9.23
CA HIS A 47 1.91 -2.98 8.78
C HIS A 47 1.47 -4.36 9.26
N ASN A 48 0.17 -4.63 9.32
CA ASN A 48 -0.35 -5.95 9.66
C ASN A 48 -0.27 -6.90 8.44
N PRO A 49 0.44 -8.04 8.50
CA PRO A 49 0.59 -8.96 7.35
C PRO A 49 -0.72 -9.54 6.80
N GLU A 50 -1.77 -9.63 7.61
CA GLU A 50 -3.08 -10.15 7.20
C GLU A 50 -3.99 -9.07 6.62
N CYS A 51 -3.65 -7.79 6.82
CA CYS A 51 -4.44 -6.66 6.38
C CYS A 51 -3.72 -5.84 5.30
N ARG A 52 -3.11 -6.54 4.32
CA ARG A 52 -2.47 -5.95 3.15
C ARG A 52 -2.98 -6.61 1.89
N ILE A 53 -3.44 -5.79 0.97
CA ILE A 53 -4.02 -6.23 -0.30
C ILE A 53 -3.45 -5.41 -1.46
N VAL A 54 -3.38 -6.05 -2.62
CA VAL A 54 -3.05 -5.41 -3.90
C VAL A 54 -4.26 -5.48 -4.82
N ALA A 55 -4.48 -4.43 -5.60
CA ALA A 55 -5.37 -4.42 -6.74
C ALA A 55 -4.55 -4.72 -7.98
N ARG A 56 -4.85 -5.83 -8.66
CA ARG A 56 -4.13 -6.31 -9.83
C ARG A 56 -5.00 -6.18 -11.06
N LEU A 57 -4.49 -5.50 -12.08
CA LEU A 57 -5.06 -5.51 -13.43
C LEU A 57 -4.20 -6.45 -14.27
N ASP A 58 -4.78 -7.60 -14.65
CA ASP A 58 -4.03 -8.72 -15.23
C ASP A 58 -2.86 -9.20 -14.37
N ARG A 59 -1.64 -8.73 -14.65
CA ARG A 59 -0.42 -9.07 -13.90
C ARG A 59 0.15 -7.91 -13.11
N ASP A 60 -0.28 -6.69 -13.39
CA ASP A 60 0.35 -5.48 -12.84
C ASP A 60 -0.40 -5.03 -11.60
N VAL A 61 0.33 -4.69 -10.54
CA VAL A 61 -0.24 -4.05 -9.36
C VAL A 61 -0.55 -2.60 -9.72
N VAL A 62 -1.83 -2.23 -9.68
CA VAL A 62 -2.31 -0.89 -10.02
C VAL A 62 -2.70 -0.06 -8.80
N GLY A 63 -2.73 -0.69 -7.62
CA GLY A 63 -3.02 -0.05 -6.34
C GLY A 63 -2.85 -1.03 -5.18
N TRP A 64 -2.85 -0.51 -3.96
CA TRP A 64 -2.74 -1.32 -2.74
C TRP A 64 -3.42 -0.64 -1.56
N ALA A 65 -3.75 -1.45 -0.56
CA ALA A 65 -4.21 -0.97 0.74
C ALA A 65 -3.56 -1.77 1.87
N ALA A 66 -3.21 -1.08 2.95
CA ALA A 66 -2.56 -1.69 4.12
C ALA A 66 -3.04 -1.04 5.42
N LEU A 67 -3.14 -1.85 6.48
CA LEU A 67 -3.45 -1.41 7.83
C LEU A 67 -2.18 -1.37 8.69
N SER A 68 -1.94 -0.26 9.39
CA SER A 68 -0.88 -0.10 10.39
C SER A 68 -1.47 0.22 11.76
N PRO A 69 -0.82 -0.17 12.88
CA PRO A 69 -1.24 0.29 14.21
C PRO A 69 -0.94 1.78 14.37
N VAL A 70 -1.89 2.55 14.91
CA VAL A 70 -1.68 3.99 15.15
C VAL A 70 -0.66 4.28 16.26
N SER A 71 -0.40 3.30 17.14
CA SER A 71 0.54 3.43 18.25
C SER A 71 0.98 2.07 18.78
N SER A 72 2.19 2.01 19.32
CA SER A 72 2.70 0.86 20.08
C SER A 72 2.19 0.79 21.53
N ARG A 73 1.54 1.86 22.02
CA ARG A 73 1.00 1.90 23.38
C ARG A 73 -0.23 1.01 23.48
N ILE A 74 -0.26 0.13 24.49
CA ILE A 74 -1.33 -0.86 24.69
C ILE A 74 -2.75 -0.27 24.75
N VAL A 75 -2.90 0.97 25.22
CA VAL A 75 -4.20 1.67 25.30
C VAL A 75 -4.84 1.95 23.93
N TYR A 76 -4.07 1.86 22.84
CA TYR A 76 -4.55 1.97 21.47
C TYR A 76 -4.62 0.61 20.76
N ALA A 77 -4.45 -0.50 21.49
CA ALA A 77 -4.61 -1.83 20.90
C ALA A 77 -5.99 -1.96 20.25
N GLY A 78 -5.99 -2.39 18.99
CA GLY A 78 -7.20 -2.49 18.16
C GLY A 78 -7.53 -1.26 17.32
N VAL A 79 -6.78 -0.15 17.46
CA VAL A 79 -6.91 1.03 16.59
C VAL A 79 -5.85 0.97 15.50
N GLY A 80 -6.28 1.06 14.23
CA GLY A 80 -5.40 1.06 13.08
C GLY A 80 -5.68 2.22 12.12
N GLU A 81 -4.67 2.59 11.36
CA GLU A 81 -4.74 3.54 10.25
C GLU A 81 -4.70 2.76 8.93
N VAL A 82 -5.55 3.16 7.98
CA VAL A 82 -5.60 2.57 6.65
C VAL A 82 -4.90 3.49 5.67
N SER A 83 -3.93 2.94 4.95
CA SER A 83 -3.33 3.56 3.78
C SER A 83 -3.91 2.95 2.51
N VAL A 84 -4.30 3.78 1.54
CA VAL A 84 -4.79 3.35 0.22
C VAL A 84 -4.10 4.18 -0.84
N TYR A 85 -3.43 3.51 -1.78
CA TYR A 85 -2.73 4.16 -2.89
C TYR A 85 -3.14 3.51 -4.21
N VAL A 86 -3.34 4.33 -5.23
CA VAL A 86 -3.64 3.91 -6.61
C VAL A 86 -2.59 4.55 -7.50
N SER A 87 -2.04 3.76 -8.43
CA SER A 87 -1.10 4.28 -9.43
C SER A 87 -1.72 5.47 -10.19
N HIS A 88 -0.90 6.46 -10.51
CA HIS A 88 -1.36 7.67 -11.20
C HIS A 88 -2.02 7.35 -12.55
N ASN A 89 -1.51 6.34 -13.25
CA ASN A 89 -2.05 5.88 -14.53
C ASN A 89 -3.45 5.24 -14.42
N HIS A 90 -3.92 4.94 -13.19
CA HIS A 90 -5.21 4.32 -12.92
C HIS A 90 -6.08 5.10 -11.92
N SER A 91 -5.65 6.30 -11.48
CA SER A 91 -6.36 7.09 -10.45
C SER A 91 -7.59 7.86 -10.96
N SER A 92 -7.93 7.74 -12.24
CA SER A 92 -9.00 8.52 -12.91
C SER A 92 -9.96 7.65 -13.75
N ARG A 93 -10.06 6.35 -13.45
CA ARG A 93 -11.06 5.46 -14.03
C ARG A 93 -12.29 5.34 -13.12
#